data_AF-A0A1E7Z0R8-F1
#
_entry.id   AF-A0A1E7Z0R8-F1
#
_cell.length_a   1.000
_cell.length_b   1.000
_cell.length_c   1.000
_cell.angle_alpha   90.00
_cell.angle_beta   90.00
_cell.angle_gamma   90.00
#
_symmetry.space_group_name_H-M   'P 1'
#
loop_
_entity.id
_entity.type
_entity.pdbx_description
1 polymer ?
#
loop_
_entity_poly.entity_id
_entity_poly.type
_entity_poly.pdbx_seq_one_letter_code
_entity_poly.pdbx_strand_id
1 'polypeptide(L)' 'MRQNLDSVARELVGRKPDEFAEAMLTMMFLKILHPQGLPKMTVVLGDRVVSFGTDDPKKRLVEAKEVIQAEIDRR' A
#
# COMPACT_ATOMS: atom_id res chain seq x y z
N MET A 1 21.92 -10.57 -14.00
CA MET A 1 22.36 -10.52 -12.60
C MET A 1 21.29 -11.16 -11.72
N ARG A 2 21.50 -12.39 -11.22
CA ARG A 2 20.73 -12.88 -10.07
C ARG A 2 21.23 -12.10 -8.86
N GLN A 3 20.55 -11.02 -8.49
CA GLN A 3 20.72 -10.48 -7.13
C GLN A 3 20.48 -11.64 -6.16
N ASN A 4 21.38 -11.80 -5.19
CA ASN A 4 21.37 -12.94 -4.28
C ASN A 4 20.05 -12.92 -3.49
N LEU A 5 19.08 -13.76 -3.88
CA LEU A 5 17.71 -13.76 -3.35
C LEU A 5 17.71 -13.92 -1.83
N ASP A 6 18.70 -14.64 -1.29
CA ASP A 6 18.89 -14.84 0.15
C ASP A 6 19.20 -13.53 0.90
N SER A 7 19.97 -12.63 0.27
CA SER A 7 20.30 -11.33 0.86
C SER A 7 19.06 -10.44 0.92
N VAL A 8 18.27 -10.43 -0.15
CA VAL A 8 17.02 -9.64 -0.22
C VAL A 8 15.98 -10.19 0.75
N ALA A 9 15.87 -11.52 0.87
CA ALA A 9 14.97 -12.15 1.84
C ALA A 9 15.34 -11.80 3.29
N ARG A 10 16.63 -11.85 3.64
CA ARG A 10 17.11 -11.44 4.97
C ARG A 10 16.86 -9.97 5.25
N GLU A 11 17.07 -9.10 4.26
CA GLU A 11 16.80 -7.68 4.37
C GLU A 11 15.30 -7.43 4.64
N LEU A 12 14.41 -8.10 3.90
CA LEU A 12 12.96 -7.95 4.06
C LEU A 12 12.49 -8.42 5.44
N VAL A 13 12.95 -9.58 5.92
CA VAL A 13 12.55 -10.13 7.23
C VAL A 13 13.17 -9.36 8.40
N GLY A 14 14.31 -8.69 8.18
CA GLY A 14 14.96 -7.85 9.19
C GLY A 14 14.34 -6.46 9.37
N ARG A 15 13.38 -6.06 8.52
CA ARG A 15 12.69 -4.77 8.61
C ARG A 15 11.71 -4.72 9.77
N LYS A 16 11.36 -3.51 10.19
CA LYS A 16 10.28 -3.31 11.16
C LYS A 16 8.95 -3.84 10.58
N PRO A 17 8.01 -4.32 11.42
CA PRO A 17 6.74 -4.86 10.96
C PRO A 17 6.00 -3.97 9.95
N ASP A 18 5.96 -2.65 10.18
CA ASP A 18 5.28 -1.71 9.29
C ASP A 18 5.98 -1.54 7.94
N GLU A 19 7.32 -1.54 7.94
CA GLU A 19 8.13 -1.46 6.71
C GLU A 19 8.00 -2.73 5.88
N PHE A 20 7.93 -3.89 6.55
CA PHE A 20 7.66 -5.16 5.91
C PHE A 20 6.23 -5.18 5.33
N ALA A 21 5.23 -4.76 6.10
CA ALA A 21 3.85 -4.67 5.64
C ALA A 21 3.70 -3.73 4.44
N GLU A 22 4.33 -2.55 4.47
CA GLU A 22 4.35 -1.60 3.36
C GLU A 22 4.96 -2.23 2.09
N ALA A 23 6.08 -2.96 2.21
CA ALA A 23 6.69 -3.66 1.08
C ALA A 23 5.79 -4.76 0.50
N MET A 24 5.14 -5.55 1.35
CA MET A 24 4.20 -6.59 0.94
C MET A 24 2.96 -6.00 0.25
N LEU A 25 2.42 -4.90 0.79
CA LEU A 25 1.30 -4.17 0.20
C LEU A 25 1.66 -3.55 -1.15
N THR A 26 2.88 -3.01 -1.27
CA THR A 26 3.42 -2.49 -2.53
C THR A 26 3.47 -3.60 -3.58
N MET A 27 4.01 -4.77 -3.22
CA MET A 27 4.04 -5.92 -4.12
C MET A 27 2.65 -6.37 -4.53
N MET A 28 1.73 -6.53 -3.57
CA MET A 28 0.36 -6.94 -3.83
C MET A 28 -0.36 -5.96 -4.75
N PHE A 29 -0.21 -4.65 -4.51
CA PHE A 29 -0.79 -3.62 -5.37
C PHE A 29 -0.26 -3.72 -6.79
N LEU A 30 1.06 -3.70 -6.98
CA LEU A 30 1.67 -3.65 -8.31
C LEU A 30 1.49 -4.94 -9.11
N LYS A 31 1.50 -6.09 -8.45
CA LYS A 31 1.49 -7.40 -9.13
C LYS A 31 0.11 -8.01 -9.29
N ILE A 32 -0.83 -7.66 -8.41
CA ILE A 32 -2.13 -8.32 -8.35
C ILE A 32 -3.25 -7.31 -8.57
N LEU A 33 -3.36 -6.31 -7.71
CA LEU A 33 -4.56 -5.46 -7.68
C LEU A 33 -4.61 -4.47 -8.85
N HIS A 34 -3.51 -3.80 -9.15
CA HIS A 34 -3.46 -2.83 -10.24
C HIS A 34 -3.69 -3.48 -11.62
N PRO A 35 -3.04 -4.61 -11.96
CA PRO A 35 -3.37 -5.36 -13.18
C PRO A 35 -4.82 -5.87 -13.25
N GLN A 36 -5.47 -6.11 -12.10
CA GLN A 36 -6.88 -6.50 -12.02
C GLN A 36 -7.85 -5.31 -12.09
N GLY A 37 -7.33 -4.10 -12.30
CA GLY A 37 -8.14 -2.91 -12.54
C GLY A 37 -8.39 -2.06 -11.29
N LEU A 38 -7.71 -2.31 -10.17
CA LEU A 38 -7.75 -1.41 -9.01
C LEU A 38 -6.79 -0.22 -9.25
N PRO A 39 -7.28 1.00 -9.52
CA PRO A 39 -6.42 2.09 -9.97
C PRO A 39 -5.62 2.74 -8.84
N LYS A 40 -6.15 2.69 -7.61
CA LYS A 40 -5.57 3.31 -6.41
C LYS A 40 -5.96 2.54 -5.17
N MET A 41 -5.10 2.59 -4.16
CA MET A 41 -5.30 1.93 -2.88
C MET A 41 -4.70 2.78 -1.77
N THR A 42 -5.46 3.06 -0.71
CA THR A 42 -4.96 3.76 0.48
C THR A 42 -5.20 2.86 1.69
N VAL A 43 -4.15 2.63 2.49
CA VAL A 43 -4.15 1.72 3.64
C VAL A 43 -3.60 2.44 4.86
N VAL A 44 -4.25 2.25 6.00
CA VAL A 44 -3.73 2.67 7.31
C VAL A 44 -2.95 1.50 7.91
N LEU A 45 -1.67 1.72 8.20
CA LEU A 45 -0.75 0.76 8.82
C LEU A 45 -0.30 1.32 10.16
N GLY A 46 -0.91 0.86 11.26
CA GLY A 46 -0.66 1.42 12.58
C GLY A 46 -1.01 2.91 12.62
N ASP A 47 0.00 3.76 12.82
CA ASP A 47 -0.08 5.22 12.85
C ASP A 47 0.26 5.89 11.51
N ARG A 48 0.57 5.11 10.47
CA ARG A 48 0.96 5.60 9.15
C ARG A 48 -0.11 5.35 8.10
N VAL A 49 -0.11 6.17 7.05
CA VAL A 49 -0.97 6.00 5.87
C VAL A 49 -0.09 5.79 4.65
N VAL A 50 -0.37 4.73 3.89
CA VAL A 50 0.31 4.42 2.63
C VAL A 50 -0.71 4.51 1.50
N SER A 51 -0.35 5.21 0.41
CA SER A 51 -1.26 5.41 -0.73
C SER A 51 -0.57 5.12 -2.06
N PHE A 52 -1.15 4.17 -2.79
CA PHE A 52 -0.71 3.68 -4.09
C PHE A 52 -1.62 4.20 -5.21
N GLY A 53 -1.03 4.57 -6.35
CA GLY A 53 -1.73 5.09 -7.52
C GLY A 53 -0.82 5.99 -8.37
N THR A 54 -1.30 6.39 -9.54
CA THR A 54 -0.55 7.21 -10.52
C THR A 54 -0.87 8.70 -10.46
N ASP A 55 -1.95 9.07 -9.78
CA ASP A 55 -2.41 10.45 -9.59
C ASP A 55 -1.69 11.16 -8.43
N ASP A 56 -2.13 12.38 -8.11
CA ASP A 56 -1.56 13.15 -7.02
C ASP A 56 -1.82 12.48 -5.65
N PRO A 57 -0.79 12.24 -4.81
CA PRO A 57 -0.97 11.59 -3.51
C PRO A 57 -1.94 12.31 -2.58
N LYS A 58 -1.94 13.65 -2.58
CA LYS A 58 -2.85 14.43 -1.73
C LYS A 58 -4.29 14.24 -2.20
N LYS A 59 -4.54 14.24 -3.51
CA LYS A 59 -5.84 13.94 -4.09
C LYS A 59 -6.36 12.56 -3.66
N ARG A 60 -5.53 11.51 -3.74
CA ARG A 60 -5.92 10.16 -3.29
C ARG A 60 -6.32 10.11 -1.82
N LEU A 61 -5.62 10.83 -0.95
CA LEU A 61 -5.93 10.89 0.48
C LEU A 61 -7.27 11.61 0.74
N VAL A 62 -7.56 12.68 0.00
CA VAL A 62 -8.85 13.38 0.07
C VAL A 62 -9.98 12.45 -0.34
N GLU A 63 -9.85 11.77 -1.48
CA GLU A 63 -10.86 10.83 -1.96
C GLU A 63 -11.04 9.64 -1.00
N ALA A 64 -9.95 9.11 -0.42
CA ALA A 64 -10.03 8.06 0.58
C ALA A 64 -10.79 8.52 1.85
N LYS A 65 -10.56 9.77 2.28
CA LYS A 65 -11.30 10.37 3.39
C LYS A 65 -12.80 10.48 3.08
N GLU A 66 -13.15 10.93 1.88
CA GLU A 66 -14.56 11.04 1.45
C GLU A 66 -15.26 9.68 1.43
N VAL A 67 -14.60 8.63 0.93
CA VAL A 67 -15.14 7.27 0.94
C VAL A 67 -15.39 6.76 2.35
N ILE A 68 -14.44 6.98 3.27
CA ILE A 68 -14.59 6.58 4.68
C ILE A 68 -15.74 7.35 5.34
N GLN A 69 -15.82 8.67 5.13
CA GLN A 69 -16.89 9.48 5.70
C GLN A 69 -18.26 9.03 5.20
N ALA A 70 -18.40 8.75 3.91
CA ALA A 70 -19.65 8.25 3.35
C ALA A 70 -20.07 6.89 3.93
N GLU A 71 -19.12 6.02 4.29
CA GLU A 71 -19.43 4.75 4.97
C GLU A 71 -19.84 4.97 6.44
N ILE A 72 -19.24 5.94 7.13
CA ILE A 72 -19.64 6.32 8.50
C ILE A 72 -21.08 6.85 8.48
N ASP A 73 -21.41 7.76 7.56
CA ASP A 73 -22.73 8.39 7.48
C ASP A 73 -23.84 7.41 7.08
N ARG A 74 -23.50 6.25 6.50
CA ARG A 74 -24.45 5.18 6.15
C ARG A 74 -24.83 4.28 7.34
N ARG A 75 -24.13 4.37 8.46
CA ARG A 75 -24.33 3.53 9.66
C ARG A 75 -25.03 4.30 10.76
#